data_AF-A0A371I8H1-F1
#
_entry.id   AF-A0A371I8H1-F1
#
_cell.length_a   1.000
_cell.length_b   1.000
_cell.length_c   1.000
_cell.angle_alpha   90.00
_cell.angle_beta   90.00
_cell.angle_gamma   90.00
#
_symmetry.space_group_name_H-M   'P 1'
#
loop_
_entity.id
_entity.type
_entity.pdbx_description
1 polymer ?
#
loop_
_entity_poly.entity_id
_entity_poly.type
_entity_poly.pdbx_seq_one_letter_code
_entity_poly.pdbx_strand_id
1 'polypeptide(L)'
;MNFINVYAPKYDTAGKFWPIVHNSMIFSLVLMHIIAVGIFALKKLSLASTLTIPLPVLTLLFNEYCRKRFLPIFVAYSAESLIKKDREDQNDATMTQFYENLVNAYKDPALLPIHYSPNNDSLRSPLIPQA
;
A
#
# COMPACT_ATOMS: atom_id res chain seq x y z
N MET A 1 15.40 13.63 1.77
CA MET A 1 16.35 12.74 2.48
C MET A 1 15.82 12.24 3.85
N ASN A 2 14.51 12.32 4.17
CA ASN A 2 14.04 12.04 5.54
C ASN A 2 13.46 10.62 5.73
N PHE A 3 13.02 9.96 4.65
CA PHE A 3 12.42 8.63 4.73
C PHE A 3 13.42 7.53 5.12
N ILE A 4 14.68 7.65 4.71
CA ILE A 4 15.69 6.60 4.91
C ILE A 4 16.23 6.61 6.35
N ASN A 5 16.32 7.80 6.98
CA ASN A 5 17.00 7.96 8.27
C ASN A 5 16.04 8.00 9.47
N VAL A 6 14.77 8.32 9.27
CA VAL A 6 13.84 8.61 10.38
C VAL A 6 12.58 7.73 10.35
N TYR A 7 12.20 7.21 9.17
CA TYR A 7 10.93 6.52 9.01
C TYR A 7 11.15 5.02 8.78
N ALA A 8 11.12 4.24 9.86
CA ALA A 8 11.02 2.79 9.77
C ALA A 8 9.54 2.41 9.54
N PRO A 9 9.15 1.88 8.36
CA PRO A 9 7.77 1.50 8.11
C PRO A 9 7.36 0.37 9.05
N LYS A 10 6.35 0.62 9.90
CA LYS A 10 5.83 -0.38 10.85
C LYS A 10 5.14 -1.56 10.15
N TYR A 11 4.56 -1.32 8.99
CA TYR A 11 3.86 -2.33 8.20
C TYR A 11 4.27 -2.22 6.74
N ASP A 12 4.68 -3.33 6.15
CA ASP A 12 4.84 -3.45 4.70
C ASP A 12 3.57 -4.07 4.12
N THR A 13 2.89 -3.31 3.26
CA THR A 13 1.64 -3.74 2.62
C THR A 13 1.84 -4.12 1.15
N ALA A 14 3.09 -4.19 0.67
CA ALA A 14 3.45 -4.60 -0.69
C ALA A 14 2.66 -3.85 -1.80
N GLY A 15 2.30 -2.59 -1.56
CA GLY A 15 1.56 -1.78 -2.53
C GLY A 15 0.07 -2.13 -2.67
N LYS A 16 -0.53 -2.92 -1.75
CA LYS A 16 -1.98 -3.23 -1.75
C LYS A 16 -2.89 -2.00 -1.68
N PHE A 17 -2.36 -0.85 -1.27
CA PHE A 17 -3.09 0.42 -1.28
C PHE A 17 -3.21 1.05 -2.68
N TRP A 18 -2.36 0.66 -3.63
CA TRP A 18 -2.30 1.24 -4.97
C TRP A 18 -3.62 1.20 -5.76
N PRO A 19 -4.40 0.08 -5.78
CA PRO A 19 -5.69 0.05 -6.45
C PRO A 19 -6.70 1.07 -5.90
N ILE A 20 -6.64 1.34 -4.59
CA ILE A 20 -7.53 2.30 -3.92
C ILE A 20 -7.17 3.72 -4.37
N VAL A 21 -5.88 4.07 -4.35
CA VAL A 21 -5.38 5.37 -4.82
C VAL A 21 -5.72 5.58 -6.29
N HIS A 22 -5.47 4.57 -7.12
CA HIS A 22 -5.76 4.62 -8.55
C HIS A 22 -7.24 4.88 -8.81
N ASN A 23 -8.14 4.13 -8.16
CA ASN A 23 -9.59 4.33 -8.30
C ASN A 23 -10.00 5.75 -7.86
N SER A 24 -9.43 6.28 -6.78
CA SER A 24 -9.69 7.65 -6.33
C SER A 24 -9.21 8.69 -7.34
N MET A 25 -8.03 8.52 -7.95
CA MET A 25 -7.52 9.42 -8.99
C MET A 25 -8.45 9.45 -10.21
N ILE A 26 -8.88 8.28 -10.69
CA ILE A 26 -9.77 8.19 -11.84
C ILE A 26 -11.12 8.83 -11.52
N PHE A 27 -11.65 8.63 -10.32
CA PHE A 27 -12.88 9.30 -9.90
C PHE A 27 -12.74 10.84 -9.96
N SER A 28 -11.65 11.39 -9.41
CA SER A 28 -11.37 12.83 -9.48
C SER A 28 -11.25 13.32 -10.93
N LEU A 29 -10.63 12.53 -11.81
CA LEU A 29 -10.48 12.86 -13.22
C LEU A 29 -11.84 12.86 -13.93
N VAL A 30 -12.70 11.86 -13.69
CA VAL A 30 -14.08 11.83 -14.21
C VAL A 30 -14.90 13.02 -13.70
N LEU A 31 -14.79 13.35 -12.42
CA LEU A 31 -15.47 14.51 -11.83
C LEU A 31 -15.04 15.82 -12.50
N MET A 32 -13.74 15.99 -12.74
CA MET A 32 -13.21 17.14 -13.48
C MET A 32 -13.82 17.25 -14.89
N HIS A 33 -13.93 16.14 -15.63
CA HIS A 33 -14.54 16.14 -16.96
C HIS A 33 -16.01 16.54 -16.91
N ILE A 34 -16.78 16.04 -15.93
CA ILE A 34 -18.19 16.41 -15.74
C ILE A 34 -18.33 17.92 -15.49
N ILE A 35 -17.49 18.49 -14.63
CA ILE A 35 -17.50 19.93 -14.33
C ILE A 35 -17.14 20.73 -15.58
N ALA A 36 -16.12 20.31 -16.33
CA ALA A 36 -15.70 20.98 -17.57
C ALA A 36 -16.83 20.98 -18.61
N VAL A 37 -17.48 19.84 -18.84
CA VAL A 37 -18.66 19.74 -19.72
C VAL A 37 -19.77 20.68 -19.25
N GLY A 38 -20.05 20.73 -17.94
CA GLY A 38 -21.03 21.65 -17.36
C GLY A 38 -20.72 23.12 -17.67
N ILE A 39 -19.46 23.55 -17.51
CA ILE A 39 -19.02 24.92 -17.79
C ILE A 39 -19.16 25.24 -19.29
N PHE A 40 -18.75 24.32 -20.18
CA PHE A 40 -18.84 24.53 -21.62
C PHE A 40 -20.29 24.54 -22.13
N ALA A 41 -21.17 23.73 -21.54
CA ALA A 41 -22.60 23.74 -21.84
C ALA A 41 -23.23 25.10 -21.49
N LEU A 42 -22.89 25.67 -20.33
CA LEU A 42 -23.37 26.99 -19.91
C LEU A 42 -22.86 28.12 -20.81
N LYS A 43 -21.63 28.00 -21.34
CA LYS A 43 -21.01 28.99 -22.24
C LYS A 43 -21.52 28.94 -23.70
N LYS A 44 -22.45 28.04 -24.07
CA LYS A 44 -23.00 27.87 -25.43
C LYS A 44 -21.94 27.69 -26.54
N LEU A 45 -20.77 27.16 -26.22
CA LEU A 45 -19.72 26.82 -27.19
C LEU A 45 -20.00 25.41 -27.75
N SER A 46 -20.90 25.29 -28.73
CA SER A 46 -21.41 23.98 -29.21
C SER A 46 -20.33 23.08 -29.83
N LEU A 47 -19.30 23.67 -30.46
CA LEU A 47 -18.16 22.92 -31.00
C LEU A 47 -17.29 22.29 -29.90
N ALA A 48 -17.00 23.03 -28.83
CA ALA A 48 -16.19 22.54 -27.72
C ALA A 48 -16.94 21.49 -26.90
N SER A 49 -18.25 21.67 -26.69
CA SER A 49 -19.08 20.71 -25.97
C SER A 49 -19.11 19.34 -26.65
N THR A 50 -19.25 19.30 -27.98
CA THR A 50 -19.28 18.05 -28.75
C THR A 50 -17.95 17.29 -28.66
N LEU A 51 -16.82 18.00 -28.68
CA LEU A 51 -15.49 17.40 -28.52
C LEU A 51 -15.22 16.90 -27.09
N THR A 52 -15.88 17.46 -26.09
CA THR A 52 -15.68 17.11 -24.68
C THR A 52 -16.48 15.87 -24.25
N ILE A 53 -17.51 15.46 -24.98
CA ILE A 53 -18.35 14.28 -24.68
C ILE A 53 -17.64 12.91 -24.86
N PRO A 54 -16.85 12.65 -25.93
CA PRO A 54 -16.16 11.37 -26.07
C PRO A 54 -15.04 11.16 -25.05
N LEU A 55 -14.47 12.24 -24.50
CA LEU A 55 -13.37 12.22 -23.54
C LEU A 55 -13.69 11.48 -22.21
N PRO A 56 -14.80 11.78 -21.51
CA PRO A 56 -15.21 11.05 -20.30
C PRO A 56 -15.60 9.60 -20.61
N VAL A 57 -16.17 9.31 -21.79
CA VAL A 57 -16.52 7.94 -22.20
C VAL A 57 -15.24 7.10 -22.37
N LEU A 58 -14.25 7.63 -23.08
CA LEU A 58 -12.95 6.97 -23.25
C LEU A 58 -12.23 6.77 -21.90
N THR A 59 -12.34 7.76 -21.01
CA THR A 59 -11.78 7.69 -19.65
C THR A 59 -12.40 6.55 -18.84
N LEU A 60 -13.73 6.40 -18.89
CA LEU A 60 -14.44 5.31 -18.19
C LEU A 60 -14.08 3.94 -18.77
N LEU A 61 -13.97 3.81 -20.09
CA LEU A 61 -13.55 2.56 -20.74
C LEU A 61 -12.12 2.19 -20.38
N PHE A 62 -11.21 3.17 -20.37
CA PHE A 62 -9.82 2.95 -19.95
C PHE A 62 -9.74 2.54 -18.48
N ASN A 63 -10.54 3.16 -17.60
CA ASN A 63 -10.64 2.77 -16.21
C ASN A 63 -11.09 1.31 -16.04
N GLU A 64 -12.15 0.92 -16.74
CA GLU A 64 -12.66 -0.46 -16.69
C GLU A 64 -11.62 -1.46 -17.18
N TYR A 65 -10.93 -1.14 -18.27
CA TYR A 65 -9.85 -1.94 -18.82
C TYR A 65 -8.69 -2.08 -17.82
N CYS A 66 -8.22 -0.97 -17.25
CA CYS A 66 -7.15 -0.98 -16.27
C CYS A 66 -7.54 -1.75 -15.01
N ARG A 67 -8.79 -1.62 -14.56
CA ARG A 67 -9.30 -2.37 -13.41
C ARG A 67 -9.34 -3.87 -13.69
N LYS A 68 -9.87 -4.30 -14.83
CA LYS A 68 -9.92 -5.74 -15.17
C LYS A 68 -8.54 -6.35 -15.38
N ARG A 69 -7.60 -5.59 -15.94
CA ARG A 69 -6.26 -6.09 -16.30
C ARG A 69 -5.28 -6.06 -15.14
N PHE A 70 -5.23 -4.97 -14.37
CA PHE A 70 -4.17 -4.74 -13.40
C PHE A 70 -4.57 -5.05 -11.95
N LEU A 71 -5.85 -4.92 -11.60
CA LEU A 71 -6.33 -5.23 -10.25
C LEU A 71 -6.00 -6.67 -9.79
N PRO A 72 -6.09 -7.74 -10.62
CA PRO A 72 -5.73 -9.08 -10.15
C PRO A 72 -4.26 -9.20 -9.72
N ILE A 73 -3.35 -8.41 -10.30
CA ILE A 73 -1.91 -8.41 -9.97
C ILE A 73 -1.66 -7.84 -8.57
N PHE A 74 -2.47 -6.88 -8.14
CA PHE A 74 -2.33 -6.25 -6.82
C PHE A 74 -3.03 -7.01 -5.70
N VAL A 75 -3.99 -7.88 -6.02
CA VAL A 75 -4.78 -8.63 -5.03
C VAL A 75 -4.12 -9.97 -4.70
N ALA A 76 -3.60 -10.68 -5.70
CA ALA A 76 -3.05 -12.02 -5.53
C ALA A 76 -1.69 -12.15 -6.20
N TYR A 77 -0.79 -12.88 -5.54
CA TYR A 77 0.47 -13.29 -6.15
C TYR A 77 0.22 -14.36 -7.21
N SER A 78 0.97 -14.30 -8.31
CA SER A 78 0.89 -15.33 -9.35
C SER A 78 1.44 -16.66 -8.80
N ALA A 79 0.80 -17.77 -9.18
CA ALA A 79 1.26 -19.10 -8.79
C ALA A 79 2.71 -19.34 -9.23
N GLU A 80 3.10 -18.84 -10.41
CA GLU A 80 4.47 -18.89 -10.91
C GLU A 80 5.47 -18.23 -9.94
N SER A 81 5.18 -17.01 -9.47
CA SER A 81 6.06 -16.30 -8.54
C SER A 81 6.18 -17.03 -7.21
N LEU A 82 5.07 -17.62 -6.72
CA LEU A 82 5.06 -18.39 -5.48
C LEU A 82 5.86 -19.68 -5.63
N ILE A 83 5.68 -20.43 -6.72
CA ILE A 83 6.42 -21.67 -6.99
C ILE A 83 7.92 -21.39 -7.14
N LYS A 84 8.27 -20.31 -7.84
CA LYS A 84 9.67 -19.92 -8.00
C LYS A 84 10.30 -19.59 -6.64
N LYS A 85 9.60 -18.80 -5.82
CA LYS A 85 10.08 -18.45 -4.48
C LYS A 85 10.20 -19.67 -3.56
N ASP A 86 9.22 -20.57 -3.58
CA ASP A 86 9.26 -21.81 -2.78
C ASP A 86 10.48 -22.67 -3.13
N ARG A 87 10.82 -22.78 -4.42
CA ARG A 87 12.03 -23.48 -4.89
C ARG A 87 13.32 -22.80 -4.45
N GLU A 88 13.35 -21.47 -4.42
CA GLU A 88 14.49 -20.70 -3.92
C GLU A 88 14.68 -20.93 -2.42
N ASP A 89 13.58 -20.85 -1.66
CA ASP A 89 13.56 -21.02 -0.21
C ASP A 89 14.02 -22.45 0.20
N GLN A 90 13.72 -23.49 -0.59
CA GLN A 90 14.23 -24.85 -0.33
C GLN A 90 15.76 -24.97 -0.29
N ASN A 91 16.47 -24.08 -1.00
CA ASN A 91 17.92 -24.08 -1.07
C ASN A 91 18.56 -23.11 -0.05
N ASP A 92 17.76 -22.39 0.74
CA ASP A 92 18.22 -21.40 1.68
C ASP A 92 18.46 -22.03 3.07
N ALA A 93 19.72 -22.00 3.50
CA ALA A 93 20.15 -22.53 4.79
C ALA A 93 19.50 -21.82 5.99
N THR A 94 18.99 -20.60 5.82
CA THR A 94 18.36 -19.80 6.88
C THR A 94 16.90 -20.19 7.16
N MET A 95 16.25 -20.95 6.27
CA MET A 95 14.83 -21.28 6.38
C MET A 95 14.49 -22.09 7.63
N THR A 96 15.41 -22.94 8.10
CA THR A 96 15.21 -23.70 9.35
C THR A 96 14.99 -22.78 10.55
N GLN A 97 15.83 -21.74 10.69
CA GLN A 97 15.70 -20.75 11.77
C GLN A 97 14.44 -19.89 11.60
N PHE A 98 14.06 -19.59 10.36
CA PHE A 98 12.81 -18.87 10.07
C PHE A 98 11.58 -19.64 10.56
N TYR A 99 11.50 -20.96 10.30
CA TYR A 99 10.39 -21.79 10.77
C TYR A 99 10.31 -21.89 12.30
N GLU A 100 11.46 -21.97 12.99
CA GLU A 100 11.49 -21.94 14.45
C GLU A 100 10.95 -20.62 15.01
N ASN A 101 11.34 -19.49 14.40
CA ASN A 101 10.86 -18.16 14.79
C ASN A 101 9.36 -17.97 14.49
N LEU A 102 8.85 -18.55 13.40
CA LEU A 102 7.44 -18.48 12.99
C LEU A 102 6.48 -18.99 14.09
N VAL A 103 6.88 -20.02 14.83
CA VAL A 103 6.08 -20.59 15.94
C VAL A 103 5.77 -19.55 17.03
N ASN A 104 6.67 -18.59 17.23
CA ASN A 104 6.52 -17.53 18.22
C ASN A 104 5.95 -16.22 17.64
N ALA A 105 6.01 -16.02 16.32
CA ALA A 105 5.69 -14.76 15.66
C ALA A 105 4.23 -14.29 15.86
N TYR A 106 3.29 -15.24 16.02
CA TYR A 106 1.86 -14.95 16.21
C TYR A 106 1.36 -15.24 17.63
N LYS A 107 2.25 -15.52 18.58
CA LYS A 107 1.86 -15.66 19.98
C LYS A 107 1.42 -14.30 20.51
N ASP A 108 0.39 -14.33 21.36
CA ASP A 108 -0.07 -13.11 22.04
C ASP A 108 1.11 -12.50 22.81
N PRO A 109 1.38 -11.20 22.65
CA PRO A 109 2.43 -10.50 23.40
C PRO A 109 2.35 -10.72 24.92
N ALA A 110 1.15 -10.95 25.47
CA ALA A 110 0.94 -11.24 26.89
C ALA A 110 1.39 -12.65 27.31
N LEU A 111 1.57 -13.57 26.37
CA LEU A 111 2.04 -14.94 26.60
C LEU A 111 3.55 -15.09 26.43
N LEU A 112 4.25 -14.03 26.01
CA LEU A 112 5.70 -14.05 25.89
C LEU A 112 6.34 -13.96 27.28
N PRO A 113 7.39 -14.75 27.57
CA PRO A 113 8.11 -14.64 28.83
C PRO A 113 8.65 -13.22 28.98
N ILE A 114 8.33 -12.58 30.11
CA ILE A 114 8.81 -11.24 30.44
C ILE A 114 10.32 -11.30 30.50
N HIS A 115 10.98 -10.70 29.50
CA HIS A 115 12.43 -10.55 29.51
C HIS A 115 12.76 -9.42 30.48
N TYR A 116 12.85 -9.75 31.77
CA TYR A 116 13.37 -8.83 32.77
C TYR A 116 14.85 -8.62 32.45
N SER A 117 15.18 -7.51 31.80
CA SER A 117 16.56 -7.03 31.74
C SER A 117 16.91 -6.57 33.16
N PRO A 118 17.84 -7.22 33.86
CA PRO A 118 18.25 -6.80 35.20
C PRO A 118 19.15 -5.58 35.06
N ASN A 119 18.59 -4.46 34.59
CA ASN A 119 19.32 -3.21 34.48
C ASN A 119 19.25 -2.51 35.84
N ASN A 120 20.15 -2.88 36.75
CA ASN A 120 20.25 -2.33 38.10
C ASN A 120 20.52 -0.81 38.14
N ASP A 121 20.78 -0.17 36.99
CA ASP A 121 21.07 1.27 36.87
C ASP A 121 19.81 2.15 36.74
N SER A 122 18.64 1.58 36.44
CA SER A 122 17.40 2.36 36.30
C SER A 122 16.83 2.87 37.62
N LEU A 123 17.22 2.27 38.76
CA LEU A 123 16.83 2.74 40.10
C LEU A 123 17.65 3.95 40.57
N ARG A 124 18.76 4.28 39.88
CA ARG A 124 19.66 5.39 40.25
C ARG A 124 19.54 6.61 39.34
N SER A 125 18.75 6.51 38.28
CA SER A 125 18.63 7.58 37.29
C SER A 125 17.40 8.44 37.60
N PRO A 126 17.56 9.74 37.94
CA PRO A 126 16.42 10.61 38.19
C PRO A 126 15.60 10.81 36.91
N LEU A 127 14.27 10.72 37.02
CA LEU A 127 13.32 10.81 35.91
C LEU A 127 13.07 12.26 35.43
N ILE A 128 13.79 13.24 35.97
CA ILE A 128 13.67 14.65 35.61
C ILE A 128 15.06 15.17 35.22
N PRO A 129 15.23 15.78 34.04
CA PRO A 129 16.44 16.54 33.72
C PRO A 129 16.54 17.72 34.70
N GLN A 130 17.63 17.80 35.45
CA GLN A 130 17.91 19.01 36.24
C GLN A 130 18.14 20.17 35.26
N ALA A 131 17.34 21.23 35.46
CA ALA A 131 17.39 22.48 34.69
C ALA A 131 18.65 23.30 34.98
#